data_AF-A0AAE0LD25-F1
#
_entry.id   AF-A0AAE0LD25-F1
#
_cell.length_a   1.000
_cell.length_b   1.000
_cell.length_c   1.000
_cell.angle_alpha   90.00
_cell.angle_beta   90.00
_cell.angle_gamma   90.00
#
_symmetry.space_group_name_H-M   'P 1'
#
loop_
_entity.id
_entity.type
_entity.pdbx_description
1 polymer ?
#
loop_
_entity_poly.entity_id
_entity_poly.type
_entity_poly.pdbx_seq_one_letter_code
_entity_poly.pdbx_strand_id
1 'polypeptide(L)'
;MAIVLDDEETFADMLQYQSFILSMGLFVWYAWQVQVGHCGWEVIYIAIVETFKYIFELWFEYDSPCTVYQTNGQSIAWLRYAEWLSTCPVILIALSRVGTVEGKYSKSTMKLLTSDQGTLVMGVTAAAATDGAKIGFFLVGFVYGANTFYTAAGVYLEAWKNVPEQCKSTIKAMAYIFYVSWCMFPILFVLGPEGAGHISGEGSTIGHCIADLLSKNLWGIFEWNLDTTLLRLNEEAEDDEEDEDEEGAEEEDDEAKKTEAVDVKAEEDPKAAVAAAPAVDVKEVLVAPVKEATVVIVDPTGMAASFFEMELDKLDCQSIAVQSVEGAISTVADAQGQQGKAVSFILAPPNCVFHEMLLHVKNSMSVPLVIYCDQTTPAEMLTNADDKVELPTGGVPFNSMELARIVKKARSGWTGGADVSNQQLFDQMKMMQTQHYGNLGGMNMAGGNGMMNAQMGGGMMNTGQMGGGMMNAPMSPTQMAMGGGAMNAQMAYNPQMANMMMSNGSMPAANLSPQNSLG
;
A
#
# COMPACT_ATOMS: atom_id res chain seq x y z
N MET A 1 42.20 -22.26 -33.20
CA MET A 1 41.09 -22.10 -32.24
C MET A 1 41.11 -20.64 -31.82
N ALA A 2 40.56 -19.77 -32.68
CA ALA A 2 40.39 -18.36 -32.37
C ALA A 2 39.08 -18.27 -31.59
N ILE A 3 39.17 -17.89 -30.33
CA ILE A 3 38.01 -17.50 -29.53
C ILE A 3 37.61 -16.13 -30.08
N VAL A 4 36.77 -16.12 -31.11
CA VAL A 4 35.99 -14.94 -31.45
C VAL A 4 34.88 -14.96 -30.40
N LEU A 5 35.05 -14.20 -29.32
CA LEU A 5 33.91 -13.86 -28.47
C LEU A 5 33.00 -13.01 -29.36
N ASP A 6 31.74 -13.40 -29.52
CA ASP A 6 30.74 -12.51 -30.10
C ASP A 6 30.55 -11.36 -29.09
N ASP A 7 30.93 -10.15 -29.50
CA ASP A 7 31.02 -8.96 -28.63
C ASP A 7 29.69 -8.68 -27.89
N GLU A 8 28.54 -9.09 -28.47
CA GLU A 8 27.21 -8.90 -27.88
C GLU A 8 26.91 -9.85 -26.70
N GLU A 9 27.21 -11.15 -26.82
CA GLU A 9 26.99 -12.14 -25.75
C GLU A 9 27.81 -11.78 -24.51
N THR A 10 29.10 -11.47 -24.71
CA THR A 10 29.99 -11.06 -23.60
C THR A 10 29.50 -9.78 -22.91
N PHE A 11 28.91 -8.85 -23.67
CA PHE A 11 28.37 -7.61 -23.11
C PHE A 11 27.04 -7.83 -22.37
N ALA A 12 26.19 -8.73 -22.88
CA ALA A 12 24.97 -9.17 -22.20
C ALA A 12 25.29 -9.80 -20.83
N ASP A 13 26.21 -10.77 -20.80
CA ASP A 13 26.68 -11.42 -19.57
C ASP A 13 27.21 -10.39 -18.58
N MET A 14 28.05 -9.46 -19.04
CA MET A 14 28.62 -8.42 -18.19
C MET A 14 27.52 -7.57 -17.54
N LEU A 15 26.51 -7.15 -18.30
CA LEU A 15 25.39 -6.36 -17.78
C LEU A 15 24.49 -7.16 -16.83
N GLN A 16 24.25 -8.44 -17.11
CA GLN A 16 23.51 -9.32 -16.20
C GLN A 16 24.25 -9.50 -14.86
N TYR A 17 25.56 -9.71 -14.88
CA TYR A 17 26.38 -9.76 -13.65
C TYR A 17 26.34 -8.44 -12.88
N GLN A 18 26.47 -7.30 -13.57
CA GLN A 18 26.38 -5.99 -12.92
C GLN A 18 25.01 -5.77 -12.28
N SER A 19 23.94 -6.15 -12.98
CA SER A 19 22.56 -6.01 -12.49
C SER A 19 22.29 -6.93 -11.31
N PHE A 20 22.81 -8.16 -11.33
CA PHE A 20 22.79 -9.06 -10.19
C PHE A 20 23.51 -8.47 -8.97
N ILE A 21 24.75 -8.01 -9.14
CA ILE A 21 25.55 -7.45 -8.03
C ILE A 21 24.86 -6.23 -7.43
N LEU A 22 24.33 -5.34 -8.27
CA LEU A 22 23.62 -4.15 -7.81
C LEU A 22 22.35 -4.51 -7.05
N SER A 23 21.52 -5.41 -7.61
CA SER A 23 20.25 -5.84 -6.99
C SER A 23 20.50 -6.52 -5.64
N MET A 24 21.51 -7.38 -5.56
CA MET A 24 21.92 -8.03 -4.31
C MET A 24 22.42 -7.00 -3.29
N GLY A 25 23.25 -6.04 -3.73
CA GLY A 25 23.75 -4.96 -2.87
C GLY A 25 22.62 -4.10 -2.32
N LEU A 26 21.65 -3.74 -3.16
CA LEU A 26 20.46 -2.99 -2.75
C LEU A 26 19.56 -3.81 -1.82
N PHE A 27 19.36 -5.09 -2.08
CA PHE A 27 18.63 -5.98 -1.17
C PHE A 27 19.25 -5.99 0.23
N VAL A 28 20.58 -6.19 0.34
CA VAL A 28 21.29 -6.18 1.62
C VAL A 28 21.18 -4.82 2.30
N TRP A 29 21.30 -3.73 1.53
CA TRP A 29 21.16 -2.37 2.04
C TRP A 29 19.75 -2.11 2.59
N TYR A 30 18.71 -2.42 1.82
CA TYR A 30 17.33 -2.22 2.25
C TYR A 30 16.96 -3.11 3.45
N ALA A 31 17.43 -4.36 3.47
CA ALA A 31 17.25 -5.25 4.63
C ALA A 31 17.91 -4.69 5.90
N TRP A 32 19.05 -3.99 5.76
CA TRP A 32 19.65 -3.27 6.88
C TRP A 32 18.81 -2.05 7.29
N GLN A 33 18.28 -1.28 6.33
CA GLN A 33 17.40 -0.13 6.61
C GLN A 33 16.11 -0.49 7.35
N VAL A 34 15.57 -1.70 7.15
CA VAL A 34 14.43 -2.20 7.94
C VAL A 34 14.73 -2.21 9.43
N GLN A 35 15.96 -2.54 9.83
CA GLN A 35 16.36 -2.55 11.24
C GLN A 35 16.42 -1.14 11.85
N VAL A 36 16.62 -0.12 11.01
CA VAL A 36 16.64 1.28 11.41
C VAL A 36 15.24 1.91 11.34
N GLY A 37 14.25 1.21 10.79
CA GLY A 37 12.84 1.65 10.76
C GLY A 37 12.45 2.49 9.54
N HIS A 38 13.30 2.60 8.51
CA HIS A 38 13.06 3.52 7.38
C HIS A 38 13.07 2.83 6.00
N CYS A 39 12.32 1.74 5.83
CA CYS A 39 12.29 1.05 4.54
C CYS A 39 10.92 0.44 4.19
N GLY A 40 10.37 0.83 3.05
CA GLY A 40 9.19 0.20 2.45
C GLY A 40 9.46 -1.24 2.01
N TRP A 41 8.44 -2.09 2.09
CA TRP A 41 8.55 -3.49 1.67
C TRP A 41 8.67 -3.62 0.14
N GLU A 42 8.19 -2.61 -0.59
CA GLU A 42 8.13 -2.58 -2.04
C GLU A 42 9.53 -2.69 -2.66
N VAL A 43 10.47 -1.84 -2.24
CA VAL A 43 11.86 -1.85 -2.75
C VAL A 43 12.63 -3.11 -2.38
N ILE A 44 12.34 -3.69 -1.20
CA ILE A 44 12.92 -4.97 -0.76
C ILE A 44 12.42 -6.10 -1.67
N TYR A 45 11.10 -6.17 -1.89
CA TYR A 45 10.49 -7.18 -2.74
C TYR A 45 11.05 -7.13 -4.16
N ILE A 46 11.13 -5.94 -4.75
CA ILE A 46 11.68 -5.73 -6.10
C ILE A 46 13.15 -6.17 -6.15
N ALA A 47 13.97 -5.77 -5.19
CA ALA A 47 15.39 -6.14 -5.16
C ALA A 47 15.60 -7.66 -5.02
N ILE A 48 14.75 -8.34 -4.23
CA ILE A 48 14.76 -9.80 -4.10
C ILE A 48 14.42 -10.45 -5.45
N VAL A 49 13.31 -10.05 -6.07
CA VAL A 49 12.85 -10.64 -7.34
C VAL A 49 13.89 -10.45 -8.43
N GLU A 50 14.47 -9.24 -8.55
CA GLU A 50 15.55 -8.96 -9.51
C GLU A 50 16.79 -9.82 -9.25
N THR A 51 17.19 -9.98 -7.99
CA THR A 51 18.32 -10.84 -7.62
C THR A 51 18.09 -12.27 -8.08
N PHE A 52 16.91 -12.83 -7.84
CA PHE A 52 16.57 -14.18 -8.30
C PHE A 52 16.47 -14.26 -9.82
N LYS A 53 15.84 -13.27 -10.48
CA LYS A 53 15.71 -13.24 -11.93
C LYS A 53 17.07 -13.30 -12.61
N TYR A 54 18.04 -12.48 -12.18
CA TYR A 54 19.38 -12.53 -12.78
C TYR A 54 20.16 -13.80 -12.46
N ILE A 55 19.92 -14.44 -11.31
CA ILE A 55 20.44 -15.80 -11.09
C ILE A 55 19.84 -16.76 -12.14
N PHE A 56 18.54 -16.73 -12.38
CA PHE A 56 17.93 -17.60 -13.39
C PHE A 56 18.38 -17.27 -14.81
N GLU A 57 18.56 -16.00 -15.14
CA GLU A 57 19.00 -15.57 -16.47
C GLU A 57 20.43 -16.05 -16.75
N LEU A 58 21.39 -15.78 -15.85
CA LEU A 58 22.80 -16.16 -16.01
C LEU A 58 23.03 -17.67 -16.22
N TRP A 59 22.17 -18.52 -15.67
CA TRP A 59 22.36 -19.98 -15.68
C TRP A 59 21.36 -20.73 -16.57
N PHE A 60 20.20 -20.15 -16.83
CA PHE A 60 19.06 -20.86 -17.43
C PHE A 60 18.28 -20.00 -18.44
N GLU A 61 18.77 -18.84 -18.90
CA GLU A 61 18.03 -17.94 -19.82
C GLU A 61 17.40 -18.69 -21.00
N TYR A 62 18.18 -19.56 -21.65
CA TYR A 62 17.75 -20.33 -22.83
C TYR A 62 17.11 -21.69 -22.49
N ASP A 63 17.07 -22.08 -21.22
CA ASP A 63 16.45 -23.33 -20.81
C ASP A 63 14.93 -23.16 -20.59
N SER A 64 14.15 -24.19 -20.88
CA SER A 64 12.73 -24.20 -20.54
C SER A 64 12.55 -24.44 -19.03
N PRO A 65 11.73 -23.65 -18.30
CA PRO A 65 10.72 -22.72 -18.82
C PRO A 65 11.12 -21.24 -18.87
N CYS A 66 12.38 -20.87 -18.65
CA CYS A 66 12.83 -19.48 -18.73
C CYS A 66 12.66 -18.92 -20.15
N THR A 67 13.02 -19.71 -21.16
CA THR A 67 12.61 -19.52 -22.55
C THR A 67 11.67 -20.63 -22.98
N VAL A 68 10.49 -20.25 -23.47
CA VAL A 68 9.49 -21.19 -23.99
C VAL A 68 9.62 -21.26 -25.51
N TYR A 69 10.03 -22.43 -25.99
CA TYR A 69 10.09 -22.73 -27.43
C TYR A 69 8.75 -23.28 -27.90
N GLN A 70 8.10 -22.54 -28.79
CA GLN A 70 6.78 -22.88 -29.30
C GLN A 70 6.84 -23.76 -30.55
N THR A 71 5.77 -24.51 -30.81
CA THR A 71 5.63 -25.37 -32.00
C THR A 71 5.55 -24.59 -33.32
N ASN A 72 5.26 -23.29 -33.25
CA ASN A 72 5.28 -22.37 -34.40
C ASN A 72 6.70 -21.84 -34.74
N GLY A 73 7.73 -22.29 -34.01
CA GLY A 73 9.12 -21.88 -34.22
C GLY A 73 9.51 -20.55 -33.56
N GLN A 74 8.61 -19.91 -32.82
CA GLN A 74 8.93 -18.73 -31.99
C GLN A 74 9.50 -19.16 -30.63
N SER A 75 10.31 -18.29 -30.04
CA SER A 75 10.73 -18.39 -28.64
C SER A 75 10.16 -17.21 -27.85
N ILE A 76 9.80 -17.46 -26.60
CA ILE A 76 9.31 -16.43 -25.67
C ILE A 76 10.24 -16.43 -24.46
N ALA A 77 10.84 -15.28 -24.15
CA ALA A 77 11.57 -15.07 -22.90
C ALA A 77 10.59 -15.00 -21.72
N TRP A 78 9.98 -16.12 -21.35
CA TRP A 78 8.92 -16.22 -20.34
C TRP A 78 9.37 -15.73 -18.95
N LEU A 79 10.63 -15.98 -18.57
CA LEU A 79 11.20 -15.47 -17.32
C LEU A 79 11.02 -13.95 -17.19
N ARG A 80 11.20 -13.20 -18.29
CA ARG A 80 11.04 -11.74 -18.36
C ARG A 80 9.59 -11.33 -18.04
N TYR A 81 8.61 -11.95 -18.68
CA TYR A 81 7.20 -11.64 -18.43
C TYR A 81 6.74 -12.06 -17.03
N ALA A 82 7.24 -13.19 -16.53
CA ALA A 82 6.94 -13.66 -15.17
C ALA A 82 7.48 -12.70 -14.11
N GLU A 83 8.68 -12.16 -14.32
CA GLU A 83 9.27 -11.14 -13.47
C GLU A 83 8.45 -9.84 -13.53
N TRP A 84 8.09 -9.33 -14.71
CA TRP A 84 7.24 -8.14 -14.83
C TRP A 84 5.88 -8.28 -14.15
N LEU A 85 5.24 -9.45 -14.27
CA LEU A 85 3.98 -9.72 -13.57
C LEU A 85 4.12 -9.66 -12.05
N SER A 86 5.33 -9.89 -11.52
CA SER A 86 5.66 -9.83 -10.10
C SER A 86 6.05 -8.41 -9.67
N THR A 87 6.89 -7.70 -10.42
CA THR A 87 7.49 -6.42 -9.98
C THR A 87 6.69 -5.20 -10.41
N CYS A 88 6.13 -5.16 -11.63
CA CYS A 88 5.43 -3.97 -12.14
C CYS A 88 4.24 -3.55 -11.23
N PRO A 89 3.39 -4.48 -10.74
CA PRO A 89 2.36 -4.11 -9.76
C PRO A 89 2.91 -3.48 -8.49
N VAL A 90 4.04 -3.98 -7.98
CA VAL A 90 4.64 -3.49 -6.74
C VAL A 90 5.22 -2.10 -6.93
N ILE A 91 5.88 -1.84 -8.06
CA ILE A 91 6.34 -0.49 -8.43
C ILE A 91 5.16 0.49 -8.49
N LEU A 92 4.03 0.05 -9.07
CA LEU A 92 2.83 0.90 -9.18
C LEU A 92 2.10 1.09 -7.84
N ILE A 93 2.18 0.12 -6.92
CA ILE A 93 1.72 0.27 -5.53
C ILE A 93 2.56 1.34 -4.83
N ALA A 94 3.89 1.23 -4.88
CA ALA A 94 4.82 2.21 -4.32
C ALA A 94 4.53 3.61 -4.89
N LEU A 95 4.46 3.72 -6.22
CA LEU A 95 4.11 4.97 -6.91
C LEU A 95 2.80 5.57 -6.40
N SER A 96 1.78 4.74 -6.15
CA SER A 96 0.47 5.23 -5.71
C SER A 96 0.44 5.74 -4.27
N ARG A 97 1.43 5.38 -3.45
CA ARG A 97 1.60 5.90 -2.08
C ARG A 97 2.36 7.21 -2.04
N VAL A 98 3.16 7.51 -3.07
CA VAL A 98 3.99 8.70 -3.12
C VAL A 98 3.15 9.97 -2.90
N GLY A 99 3.43 10.70 -1.82
CA GLY A 99 2.75 11.95 -1.50
C GLY A 99 1.29 11.79 -1.01
N THR A 100 0.90 10.61 -0.54
CA THR A 100 -0.42 10.37 0.07
C THR A 100 -0.27 9.99 1.55
N VAL A 101 -1.23 10.45 2.37
CA VAL A 101 -1.29 10.11 3.80
C VAL A 101 -1.65 8.63 3.96
N GLU A 102 -1.00 7.97 4.90
CA GLU A 102 -0.97 6.51 5.05
C GLU A 102 -2.33 5.82 5.01
N GLY A 103 -2.37 4.64 4.37
CA GLY A 103 -3.41 3.63 4.59
C GLY A 103 -4.59 3.60 3.61
N LYS A 104 -4.69 4.49 2.62
CA LYS A 104 -5.81 4.45 1.64
C LYS A 104 -5.35 4.42 0.19
N TYR A 105 -5.45 3.24 -0.42
CA TYR A 105 -5.32 3.10 -1.87
C TYR A 105 -6.51 3.72 -2.59
N SER A 106 -6.22 4.54 -3.60
CA SER A 106 -7.24 5.22 -4.39
C SER A 106 -7.80 4.30 -5.48
N LYS A 107 -8.93 4.71 -6.09
CA LYS A 107 -9.42 4.08 -7.33
C LYS A 107 -8.38 4.14 -8.46
N SER A 108 -7.50 5.15 -8.45
CA SER A 108 -6.40 5.27 -9.41
C SER A 108 -5.37 4.15 -9.23
N THR A 109 -5.09 3.72 -7.99
CA THR A 109 -4.23 2.55 -7.73
C THR A 109 -4.79 1.30 -8.40
N MET A 110 -6.07 0.98 -8.18
CA MET A 110 -6.69 -0.19 -8.81
C MET A 110 -6.69 -0.10 -10.34
N LYS A 111 -6.89 1.11 -10.89
CA LYS A 111 -6.82 1.34 -12.33
C LYS A 111 -5.41 1.12 -12.88
N LEU A 112 -4.37 1.58 -12.17
CA LEU A 112 -2.96 1.35 -12.52
C LEU A 112 -2.66 -0.15 -12.60
N LEU A 113 -2.98 -0.90 -11.53
CA LEU A 113 -2.67 -2.32 -11.45
C LEU A 113 -3.41 -3.12 -12.53
N THR A 114 -4.70 -2.85 -12.71
CA THR A 114 -5.51 -3.59 -13.70
C THR A 114 -5.08 -3.29 -15.13
N SER A 115 -4.70 -2.04 -15.46
CA SER A 115 -4.23 -1.75 -16.81
C SER A 115 -2.81 -2.22 -17.07
N ASP A 116 -1.93 -2.19 -16.07
CA ASP A 116 -0.59 -2.76 -16.17
C ASP A 116 -0.62 -4.26 -16.42
N GLN A 117 -1.40 -5.01 -15.63
CA GLN A 117 -1.59 -6.44 -15.83
C GLN A 117 -2.19 -6.75 -17.20
N GLY A 118 -3.16 -5.94 -17.67
CA GLY A 118 -3.69 -6.04 -19.03
C GLY A 118 -2.61 -5.83 -20.10
N THR A 119 -1.68 -4.89 -19.88
CA THR A 119 -0.54 -4.63 -20.77
C THR A 119 0.37 -5.85 -20.87
N LEU A 120 0.77 -6.42 -19.72
CA LEU A 120 1.68 -7.56 -19.65
C LEU A 120 1.06 -8.84 -20.23
N VAL A 121 -0.19 -9.14 -19.87
CA VAL A 121 -0.92 -10.30 -20.39
C VAL A 121 -1.08 -10.22 -21.90
N MET A 122 -1.43 -9.05 -22.44
CA MET A 122 -1.56 -8.86 -23.89
C MET A 122 -0.18 -8.88 -24.58
N GLY A 123 0.85 -8.33 -23.95
CA GLY A 123 2.23 -8.36 -24.44
C GLY A 123 2.78 -9.77 -24.58
N VAL A 124 2.65 -10.61 -23.54
CA VAL A 124 3.11 -12.01 -23.61
C VAL A 124 2.26 -12.84 -24.58
N THR A 125 0.95 -12.54 -24.67
CA THR A 125 0.08 -13.17 -25.67
C THR A 125 0.50 -12.78 -27.09
N ALA A 126 0.93 -11.53 -27.31
CA ALA A 126 1.46 -11.08 -28.59
C ALA A 126 2.78 -11.79 -28.93
N ALA A 127 3.71 -11.93 -27.97
CA ALA A 127 4.96 -12.67 -28.15
C ALA A 127 4.69 -14.14 -28.53
N ALA A 128 3.63 -14.74 -27.98
CA ALA A 128 3.21 -16.10 -28.26
C ALA A 128 2.44 -16.28 -29.59
N ALA A 129 1.97 -15.18 -30.19
CA ALA A 129 1.14 -15.21 -31.39
C ALA A 129 1.98 -15.02 -32.67
N THR A 130 1.39 -15.32 -33.82
CA THR A 130 1.98 -15.08 -35.14
C THR A 130 1.12 -14.14 -35.98
N ASP A 131 1.72 -13.59 -37.03
CA ASP A 131 1.02 -12.84 -38.10
C ASP A 131 0.13 -11.69 -37.57
N GLY A 132 -1.08 -11.55 -38.11
CA GLY A 132 -2.01 -10.49 -37.71
C GLY A 132 -2.46 -10.58 -36.25
N ALA A 133 -2.46 -11.77 -35.63
CA ALA A 133 -2.84 -11.92 -34.23
C ALA A 133 -1.81 -11.26 -33.30
N LYS A 134 -0.51 -11.39 -33.59
CA LYS A 134 0.58 -10.70 -32.88
C LYS A 134 0.34 -9.20 -32.84
N ILE A 135 0.05 -8.59 -34.00
CA ILE A 135 -0.24 -7.16 -34.10
C ILE A 135 -1.49 -6.79 -33.31
N GLY A 136 -2.55 -7.60 -33.42
CA GLY A 136 -3.80 -7.38 -32.68
C GLY A 136 -3.59 -7.33 -31.16
N PHE A 137 -2.93 -8.34 -30.60
CA PHE A 137 -2.63 -8.40 -29.16
C PHE A 137 -1.67 -7.28 -28.73
N PHE A 138 -0.64 -6.99 -29.53
CA PHE A 138 0.28 -5.89 -29.26
C PHE A 138 -0.45 -4.54 -29.17
N LEU A 139 -1.34 -4.23 -30.12
CA LEU A 139 -2.10 -2.98 -30.11
C LEU A 139 -3.06 -2.88 -28.91
N VAL A 140 -3.69 -4.00 -28.52
CA VAL A 140 -4.54 -4.03 -27.32
C VAL A 140 -3.69 -3.79 -26.07
N GLY A 141 -2.53 -4.46 -25.95
CA GLY A 141 -1.57 -4.22 -24.87
C GLY A 141 -1.07 -2.78 -24.83
N PHE A 142 -0.81 -2.17 -25.99
CA PHE A 142 -0.42 -0.77 -26.09
C PHE A 142 -1.50 0.19 -25.59
N VAL A 143 -2.78 -0.08 -25.85
CA VAL A 143 -3.90 0.72 -25.30
C VAL A 143 -3.97 0.60 -23.78
N TYR A 144 -3.79 -0.61 -23.23
CA TYR A 144 -3.66 -0.81 -21.78
C TYR A 144 -2.48 -0.03 -21.21
N GLY A 145 -1.31 -0.09 -21.85
CA GLY A 145 -0.10 0.60 -21.42
C GLY A 145 -0.25 2.12 -21.46
N ALA A 146 -0.91 2.65 -22.49
CA ALA A 146 -1.24 4.07 -22.58
C ALA A 146 -2.14 4.52 -21.42
N ASN A 147 -3.10 3.69 -21.01
CA ASN A 147 -3.93 3.97 -19.84
C ASN A 147 -3.14 3.89 -18.52
N THR A 148 -2.18 2.97 -18.39
CA THR A 148 -1.25 2.91 -17.26
C THR A 148 -0.44 4.21 -17.18
N PHE A 149 0.18 4.63 -18.28
CA PHE A 149 0.96 5.87 -18.35
C PHE A 149 0.14 7.12 -18.06
N TYR A 150 -1.08 7.21 -18.60
CA TYR A 150 -1.99 8.32 -18.30
C TYR A 150 -2.34 8.38 -16.81
N THR A 151 -2.64 7.24 -16.20
CA THR A 151 -3.01 7.20 -14.78
C THR A 151 -1.79 7.50 -13.90
N ALA A 152 -0.61 6.98 -14.25
CA ALA A 152 0.65 7.26 -13.55
C ALA A 152 0.99 8.75 -13.61
N ALA A 153 0.71 9.43 -14.73
CA ALA A 153 0.96 10.87 -14.87
C ALA A 153 0.12 11.68 -13.87
N GLY A 154 -1.14 11.26 -13.68
CA GLY A 154 -2.03 11.84 -12.69
C GLY A 154 -1.49 11.67 -11.28
N VAL A 155 -1.02 10.46 -10.93
CA VAL A 155 -0.42 10.16 -9.62
C VAL A 155 0.85 10.98 -9.37
N TYR A 156 1.79 11.04 -10.32
CA TYR A 156 2.99 11.87 -10.17
C TYR A 156 2.66 13.36 -10.02
N LEU A 157 1.66 13.86 -10.75
CA LEU A 157 1.24 15.26 -10.66
C LEU A 157 0.59 15.58 -9.30
N GLU A 158 -0.20 14.66 -8.76
CA GLU A 158 -0.81 14.78 -7.44
C GLU A 158 0.28 14.72 -6.35
N ALA A 159 1.15 13.72 -6.40
CA ALA A 159 2.30 13.59 -5.53
C ALA A 159 3.15 14.87 -5.52
N TRP A 160 3.50 15.41 -6.70
CA TRP A 160 4.29 16.64 -6.82
C TRP A 160 3.63 17.86 -6.16
N LYS A 161 2.30 17.93 -6.12
CA LYS A 161 1.57 19.02 -5.46
C LYS A 161 1.50 18.86 -3.96
N ASN A 162 1.47 17.63 -3.48
CA ASN A 162 1.24 17.30 -2.08
C ASN A 162 2.53 17.17 -1.26
N VAL A 163 3.68 16.97 -1.90
CA VAL A 163 4.97 16.90 -1.18
C VAL A 163 5.58 18.29 -0.91
N PRO A 164 6.38 18.43 0.16
CA PRO A 164 7.17 19.62 0.45
C PRO A 164 8.10 20.02 -0.71
N GLU A 165 8.44 21.31 -0.80
CA GLU A 165 9.21 21.87 -1.93
C GLU A 165 10.56 21.13 -2.15
N GLN A 166 11.24 20.73 -1.07
CA GLN A 166 12.51 20.01 -1.16
C GLN A 166 12.40 18.63 -1.81
N CYS A 167 11.24 17.98 -1.71
CA CYS A 167 10.98 16.65 -2.28
C CYS A 167 10.55 16.68 -3.76
N LYS A 168 10.14 17.85 -4.28
CA LYS A 168 9.60 17.97 -5.65
C LYS A 168 10.61 17.61 -6.73
N SER A 169 11.91 17.86 -6.49
CA SER A 169 12.97 17.52 -7.42
C SER A 169 13.12 15.99 -7.58
N THR A 170 13.04 15.26 -6.47
CA THR A 170 13.04 13.78 -6.40
C THR A 170 11.85 13.19 -7.15
N ILE A 171 10.62 13.70 -6.92
CA ILE A 171 9.42 13.29 -7.67
C ILE A 171 9.61 13.45 -9.18
N LYS A 172 10.15 14.60 -9.60
CA LYS A 172 10.40 14.88 -11.01
C LYS A 172 11.42 13.90 -11.61
N ALA A 173 12.49 13.60 -10.88
CA ALA A 173 13.48 12.61 -11.30
C ALA A 173 12.86 11.21 -11.43
N MET A 174 12.08 10.77 -10.44
CA MET A 174 11.35 9.50 -10.49
C MET A 174 10.44 9.40 -11.70
N ALA A 175 9.68 10.46 -12.01
CA ALA A 175 8.81 10.50 -13.18
C ALA A 175 9.61 10.34 -14.50
N TYR A 176 10.74 11.05 -14.65
CA TYR A 176 11.58 10.89 -15.84
C TYR A 176 12.14 9.47 -15.96
N ILE A 177 12.69 8.91 -14.87
CA ILE A 177 13.22 7.56 -14.85
C ILE A 177 12.13 6.56 -15.25
N PHE A 178 10.95 6.67 -14.65
CA PHE A 178 9.79 5.83 -14.96
C PHE A 178 9.42 5.89 -16.44
N TYR A 179 9.13 7.07 -16.99
CA TYR A 179 8.68 7.17 -18.38
C TYR A 179 9.74 6.77 -19.40
N VAL A 180 10.99 7.15 -19.17
CA VAL A 180 12.09 6.79 -20.08
C VAL A 180 12.29 5.29 -20.09
N SER A 181 12.46 4.66 -18.92
CA SER A 181 12.69 3.22 -18.83
C SER A 181 11.47 2.40 -19.28
N TRP A 182 10.26 2.79 -18.88
CA TRP A 182 9.06 2.03 -19.25
C TRP A 182 8.71 2.14 -20.73
N CYS A 183 9.03 3.25 -21.39
CA CYS A 183 8.86 3.36 -22.84
C CYS A 183 9.87 2.52 -23.63
N MET A 184 11.00 2.12 -23.03
CA MET A 184 11.95 1.23 -23.70
C MET A 184 11.34 -0.15 -23.94
N PHE A 185 10.54 -0.70 -23.03
CA PHE A 185 9.98 -2.06 -23.16
C PHE A 185 9.17 -2.29 -24.44
N PRO A 186 8.16 -1.47 -24.81
CA PRO A 186 7.44 -1.66 -26.07
C PRO A 186 8.32 -1.42 -27.31
N ILE A 187 9.34 -0.56 -27.21
CA ILE A 187 10.30 -0.33 -28.30
C ILE A 187 11.17 -1.58 -28.48
N LEU A 188 11.73 -2.12 -27.40
CA LEU A 188 12.53 -3.33 -27.40
C LEU A 188 11.73 -4.55 -27.85
N PHE A 189 10.44 -4.64 -27.49
CA PHE A 189 9.55 -5.68 -28.02
C PHE A 189 9.45 -5.60 -29.55
N VAL A 190 9.21 -4.40 -30.10
CA VAL A 190 9.07 -4.20 -31.55
C VAL A 190 10.38 -4.47 -32.28
N LEU A 191 11.51 -4.05 -31.72
CA LEU A 191 12.82 -4.25 -32.35
C LEU A 191 13.36 -5.67 -32.15
N GLY A 192 12.99 -6.33 -31.05
CA GLY A 192 13.50 -7.63 -30.63
C GLY A 192 13.03 -8.81 -31.46
N PRO A 193 13.53 -10.02 -31.13
CA PRO A 193 13.13 -11.26 -31.78
C PRO A 193 11.62 -11.53 -31.74
N GLU A 194 10.92 -11.04 -30.71
CA GLU A 194 9.48 -11.18 -30.57
C GLU A 194 8.70 -10.31 -31.57
N GLY A 195 9.30 -9.21 -32.04
CA GLY A 195 8.71 -8.26 -32.98
C GLY A 195 9.27 -8.40 -34.40
N ALA A 196 10.06 -7.40 -34.81
CA ALA A 196 10.63 -7.26 -36.14
C ALA A 196 11.99 -7.95 -36.31
N GLY A 197 12.64 -8.38 -35.23
CA GLY A 197 13.95 -9.06 -35.26
C GLY A 197 15.09 -8.17 -35.77
N HIS A 198 15.02 -6.86 -35.51
CA HIS A 198 16.08 -5.90 -35.84
C HIS A 198 17.28 -5.95 -34.88
N ILE A 199 17.08 -6.48 -33.66
CA ILE A 199 18.15 -6.77 -32.70
C ILE A 199 18.16 -8.27 -32.38
N SER A 200 19.35 -8.79 -32.08
CA SER A 200 19.60 -10.17 -31.63
C SER A 200 18.91 -10.46 -30.29
N GLY A 201 18.93 -11.74 -29.87
CA GLY A 201 18.46 -12.12 -28.54
C GLY A 201 19.28 -11.42 -27.45
N GLU A 202 20.60 -11.46 -27.62
CA GLU A 202 21.60 -10.84 -26.76
C GLU A 202 21.45 -9.32 -26.73
N GLY A 203 21.25 -8.69 -27.90
CA GLY A 203 20.94 -7.26 -28.01
C GLY A 203 19.65 -6.87 -27.30
N SER A 204 18.62 -7.72 -27.37
CA SER A 204 17.38 -7.55 -26.60
C SER A 204 17.65 -7.67 -25.09
N THR A 205 18.44 -8.65 -24.66
CA THR A 205 18.82 -8.86 -23.26
C THR A 205 19.62 -7.66 -22.70
N ILE A 206 20.57 -7.11 -23.46
CA ILE A 206 21.30 -5.88 -23.13
C ILE A 206 20.32 -4.72 -22.90
N GLY A 207 19.41 -4.49 -23.84
CA GLY A 207 18.42 -3.40 -23.76
C GLY A 207 17.51 -3.53 -22.55
N HIS A 208 17.04 -4.76 -22.27
CA HIS A 208 16.18 -5.05 -21.14
C HIS A 208 16.93 -4.92 -19.80
N CYS A 209 18.18 -5.34 -19.71
CA CYS A 209 18.99 -5.13 -18.50
C CYS A 209 19.11 -3.63 -18.15
N ILE A 210 19.36 -2.77 -19.14
CA ILE A 210 19.43 -1.32 -18.92
C ILE A 210 18.07 -0.77 -18.46
N ALA A 211 16.97 -1.20 -19.10
CA ALA A 211 15.63 -0.77 -18.73
C ALA A 211 15.25 -1.23 -17.31
N ASP A 212 15.57 -2.47 -16.94
CA ASP A 212 15.36 -3.04 -15.61
C ASP A 212 16.17 -2.28 -14.53
N LEU A 213 17.46 -2.03 -14.77
CA LEU A 213 18.31 -1.24 -13.89
C LEU A 213 17.74 0.16 -13.61
N LEU A 214 17.20 0.84 -14.63
CA LEU A 214 16.59 2.16 -14.46
C LEU A 214 15.26 2.08 -13.73
N SER A 215 14.37 1.20 -14.18
CA SER A 215 12.96 1.12 -13.75
C SER A 215 12.78 0.52 -12.35
N LYS A 216 13.74 -0.27 -11.86
CA LYS A 216 13.67 -0.99 -10.59
C LYS A 216 14.71 -0.50 -9.61
N ASN A 217 15.98 -0.71 -9.92
CA ASN A 217 17.09 -0.42 -9.01
C ASN A 217 17.24 1.10 -8.81
N LEU A 218 17.40 1.87 -9.89
CA LEU A 218 17.55 3.32 -9.78
C LEU A 218 16.26 3.97 -9.27
N TRP A 219 15.11 3.64 -9.85
CA TRP A 219 13.83 4.18 -9.40
C TRP A 219 13.55 3.88 -7.91
N GLY A 220 13.85 2.65 -7.45
CA GLY A 220 13.69 2.25 -6.05
C GLY A 220 14.62 2.99 -5.08
N ILE A 221 15.83 3.38 -5.51
CA ILE A 221 16.70 4.25 -4.69
C ILE A 221 16.06 5.62 -4.48
N PHE A 222 15.47 6.19 -5.54
CA PHE A 222 14.78 7.48 -5.44
C PHE A 222 13.51 7.40 -4.61
N GLU A 223 12.75 6.30 -4.72
CA GLU A 223 11.58 6.05 -3.88
C GLU A 223 11.97 5.96 -2.39
N TRP A 224 12.96 5.13 -2.06
CA TRP A 224 13.43 5.00 -0.67
C TRP A 224 13.96 6.32 -0.10
N ASN A 225 14.71 7.06 -0.92
CA ASN A 225 15.24 8.36 -0.53
C ASN A 225 14.12 9.38 -0.27
N LEU A 226 13.09 9.38 -1.10
CA LEU A 226 11.93 10.24 -0.93
C LEU A 226 11.20 9.93 0.38
N ASP A 227 10.88 8.66 0.62
CA ASP A 227 10.17 8.21 1.82
C ASP A 227 10.95 8.57 3.09
N THR A 228 12.27 8.31 3.09
CA THR A 228 13.13 8.69 4.21
C THR A 228 13.15 10.21 4.44
N THR A 229 13.13 11.01 3.38
CA THR A 229 13.13 12.47 3.49
C THR A 229 11.80 12.99 4.00
N LEU A 230 10.68 12.39 3.58
CA LEU A 230 9.35 12.75 4.06
C LEU A 230 9.17 12.41 5.54
N LEU A 231 9.67 11.25 5.99
CA LEU A 231 9.63 10.87 7.40
C LEU A 231 10.36 11.87 8.28
N ARG A 232 11.60 12.25 7.92
CA ARG A 232 12.39 13.24 8.67
C ARG A 232 11.72 14.60 8.75
N LEU A 233 11.11 15.05 7.65
CA LEU A 233 10.36 16.30 7.63
C LEU A 233 9.14 16.28 8.55
N ASN A 234 8.48 15.13 8.66
CA ASN A 234 7.34 15.00 9.56
C ASN A 234 7.81 14.97 11.02
N GLU A 235 8.92 14.28 11.33
CA GLU A 235 9.54 14.30 12.66
C GLU A 235 9.95 15.72 13.07
N GLU A 236 10.62 16.46 12.19
CA GLU A 236 11.01 17.87 12.43
C GLU A 236 9.79 18.78 12.67
N ALA A 237 8.68 18.54 11.95
CA ALA A 237 7.46 19.32 12.13
C ALA A 237 6.72 18.99 13.44
N GLU A 238 6.77 17.74 13.91
CA GLU A 238 6.20 17.33 15.19
C GLU A 238 7.00 17.93 16.37
N ASP A 239 8.33 17.93 16.28
CA ASP A 239 9.20 18.54 17.30
C ASP A 239 8.98 20.07 17.42
N ASP A 240 8.83 20.78 16.29
CA ASP A 240 8.55 22.22 16.27
C ASP A 240 7.18 22.57 16.91
N GLU A 241 6.16 21.71 16.77
CA GLU A 241 4.84 21.90 17.39
C GLU A 241 4.88 21.68 18.92
N GLU A 242 5.68 20.72 19.40
CA GLU A 242 5.85 20.47 20.85
C GLU A 242 6.56 21.64 21.55
N ASP A 243 7.56 22.27 20.90
CA ASP A 243 8.27 23.43 21.44
C ASP A 243 7.36 24.69 21.53
N GLU A 244 6.47 24.91 20.56
CA GLU A 244 5.52 26.03 20.57
C GLU A 244 4.49 25.89 21.71
N ASP A 245 4.04 24.67 22.01
CA ASP A 245 3.11 24.38 23.10
C ASP A 245 3.78 24.57 24.49
N GLU A 246 5.07 24.23 24.63
CA GLU A 246 5.83 24.46 25.88
C GLU A 246 6.09 25.96 26.12
N GLU A 247 6.50 26.73 25.10
CA GLU A 247 6.71 28.18 25.25
C GLU A 247 5.39 28.92 25.55
N GLY A 248 4.27 28.51 24.93
CA GLY A 248 2.96 29.08 25.20
C GLY A 248 2.47 28.83 26.63
N ALA A 249 2.75 27.65 27.19
CA ALA A 249 2.41 27.32 28.57
C ALA A 249 3.24 28.12 29.59
N GLU A 250 4.51 28.39 29.32
CA GLU A 250 5.35 29.22 30.20
C GLU A 250 4.90 30.70 30.22
N GLU A 251 4.46 31.26 29.07
CA GLU A 251 3.96 32.64 29.02
C GLU A 251 2.64 32.84 29.78
N GLU A 252 1.69 31.89 29.69
CA GLU A 252 0.43 31.96 30.47
C GLU A 252 0.68 31.93 31.98
N ASP A 253 1.63 31.11 32.44
CA ASP A 253 1.99 30.99 33.85
C ASP A 253 2.62 32.28 34.41
N ASP A 254 3.38 33.00 33.59
CA ASP A 254 3.97 34.28 33.93
C ASP A 254 2.95 35.43 33.90
N GLU A 255 1.97 35.41 32.99
CA GLU A 255 0.88 36.39 32.96
C GLU A 255 -0.11 36.20 34.13
N ALA A 256 -0.42 34.95 34.50
CA ALA A 256 -1.23 34.62 35.67
C ALA A 256 -0.58 35.10 36.99
N LYS A 257 0.73 34.90 37.16
CA LYS A 257 1.47 35.43 38.34
C LYS A 257 1.47 36.95 38.38
N LYS A 258 1.48 37.62 37.23
CA LYS A 258 1.47 39.08 37.13
C LYS A 258 0.11 39.68 37.50
N THR A 259 -0.98 38.99 37.18
CA THR A 259 -2.34 39.42 37.54
C THR A 259 -2.64 39.20 39.02
N GLU A 260 -2.20 38.09 39.64
CA GLU A 260 -2.33 37.91 41.11
C GLU A 260 -1.51 38.94 41.92
N ALA A 261 -0.36 39.38 41.42
CA ALA A 261 0.46 40.39 42.10
C ALA A 261 -0.16 41.80 42.13
N VAL A 262 -1.15 42.08 41.26
CA VAL A 262 -1.80 43.40 41.17
C VAL A 262 -3.00 43.52 42.12
N ASP A 263 -3.64 42.42 42.52
CA ASP A 263 -4.83 42.44 43.40
C ASP A 263 -4.51 42.49 44.92
N VAL A 264 -3.23 42.47 45.33
CA VAL A 264 -2.84 42.54 46.76
C VAL A 264 -2.66 44.00 47.25
N LYS A 265 -3.14 45.00 46.52
CA LYS A 265 -3.13 46.42 46.93
C LYS A 265 -4.51 47.08 46.84
N ALA A 266 -5.53 46.47 47.41
CA ALA A 266 -6.79 47.13 47.72
C ALA A 266 -7.15 46.97 49.20
N GLU A 267 -6.74 47.99 49.97
CA GLU A 267 -7.47 48.65 51.06
C GLU A 267 -8.19 47.78 52.12
N GLU A 268 -7.62 47.76 53.33
CA GLU A 268 -8.26 47.35 54.57
C GLU A 268 -9.41 48.33 54.94
N ASP A 269 -10.64 47.82 55.10
CA ASP A 269 -11.67 48.49 55.91
C ASP A 269 -12.55 47.42 56.62
N PRO A 270 -12.64 47.39 57.97
CA PRO A 270 -13.34 46.32 58.67
C PRO A 270 -14.74 46.77 59.10
N LYS A 271 -15.79 46.15 58.54
CA LYS A 271 -17.07 45.87 59.21
C LYS A 271 -18.09 45.23 58.26
N ALA A 272 -18.43 43.96 58.50
CA ALA A 272 -19.79 43.51 58.78
C ALA A 272 -19.84 41.98 58.70
N ALA A 273 -20.25 41.36 59.79
CA ALA A 273 -20.57 39.95 59.87
C ALA A 273 -21.91 39.67 59.18
N VAL A 274 -21.94 38.75 58.21
CA VAL A 274 -23.12 37.95 57.87
C VAL A 274 -22.66 36.56 57.44
N ALA A 275 -23.26 35.55 58.07
CA ALA A 275 -23.03 34.14 57.86
C ALA A 275 -23.47 33.67 56.46
N ALA A 276 -22.64 32.87 55.79
CA ALA A 276 -23.05 31.95 54.74
C ALA A 276 -22.08 30.77 54.62
N ALA A 277 -22.64 29.65 54.19
CA ALA A 277 -22.18 28.25 54.16
C ALA A 277 -20.72 27.95 53.75
N PRO A 278 -20.16 26.78 54.16
CA PRO A 278 -18.83 26.37 53.75
C PRO A 278 -18.85 26.00 52.26
N ALA A 279 -18.15 26.77 51.43
CA ALA A 279 -17.75 26.35 50.10
C ALA A 279 -16.69 25.26 50.25
N VAL A 280 -16.99 24.09 49.70
CA VAL A 280 -16.03 22.99 49.57
C VAL A 280 -15.03 23.41 48.49
N ASP A 281 -13.81 23.68 48.92
CA ASP A 281 -12.65 23.95 48.08
C ASP A 281 -12.26 22.65 47.37
N VAL A 282 -12.81 22.45 46.16
CA VAL A 282 -12.40 21.38 45.26
C VAL A 282 -11.13 21.87 44.57
N LYS A 283 -9.99 21.69 45.25
CA LYS A 283 -8.70 21.70 44.57
C LYS A 283 -8.73 20.60 43.53
N GLU A 284 -8.74 21.02 42.27
CA GLU A 284 -8.52 20.18 41.12
C GLU A 284 -7.17 19.47 41.33
N VAL A 285 -7.25 18.17 41.62
CA VAL A 285 -6.06 17.33 41.76
C VAL A 285 -5.53 17.15 40.35
N LEU A 286 -4.57 17.98 39.96
CA LEU A 286 -3.70 17.73 38.82
C LEU A 286 -3.03 16.37 39.06
N VAL A 287 -3.59 15.34 38.43
CA VAL A 287 -3.06 13.98 38.46
C VAL A 287 -1.74 14.04 37.69
N ALA A 288 -0.62 13.87 38.40
CA ALA A 288 0.69 13.80 37.77
C ALA A 288 0.69 12.75 36.64
N PRO A 289 1.37 12.99 35.52
CA PRO A 289 1.40 12.07 34.38
C PRO A 289 1.86 10.69 34.84
N VAL A 290 1.00 9.69 34.61
CA VAL A 290 1.23 8.32 35.06
C VAL A 290 2.30 7.71 34.15
N LYS A 291 3.50 7.49 34.68
CA LYS A 291 4.62 6.90 33.92
C LYS A 291 4.34 5.48 33.42
N GLU A 292 3.46 4.72 34.08
CA GLU A 292 3.07 3.35 33.70
C GLU A 292 1.55 3.26 33.50
N ALA A 293 1.10 3.03 32.27
CA ALA A 293 -0.33 2.93 32.00
C ALA A 293 -0.87 1.58 32.49
N THR A 294 -1.96 1.61 33.27
CA THR A 294 -2.64 0.39 33.73
C THR A 294 -3.93 0.19 32.95
N VAL A 295 -4.07 -0.95 32.26
CA VAL A 295 -5.20 -1.26 31.38
C VAL A 295 -5.99 -2.44 31.93
N VAL A 296 -7.30 -2.27 32.10
CA VAL A 296 -8.19 -3.38 32.49
C VAL A 296 -8.83 -3.96 31.22
N ILE A 297 -8.57 -5.23 30.93
CA ILE A 297 -9.09 -5.92 29.73
C ILE A 297 -10.29 -6.77 30.13
N VAL A 298 -11.48 -6.39 29.67
CA VAL A 298 -12.71 -7.16 29.86
C VAL A 298 -12.82 -8.15 28.72
N ASP A 299 -12.65 -9.44 28.98
CA ASP A 299 -12.80 -10.48 27.95
C ASP A 299 -13.55 -11.70 28.51
N PRO A 300 -14.88 -11.75 28.31
CA PRO A 300 -15.70 -12.86 28.76
C PRO A 300 -15.33 -14.21 28.15
N THR A 301 -14.62 -14.21 27.02
CA THR A 301 -14.25 -15.43 26.28
C THR A 301 -12.84 -15.93 26.63
N GLY A 302 -11.99 -15.04 27.14
CA GLY A 302 -10.56 -15.30 27.39
C GLY A 302 -9.70 -15.42 26.13
N MET A 303 -10.26 -15.22 24.93
CA MET A 303 -9.53 -15.35 23.66
C MET A 303 -8.74 -14.09 23.28
N ALA A 304 -9.26 -12.91 23.57
CA ALA A 304 -8.66 -11.62 23.23
C ALA A 304 -7.69 -11.12 24.32
N ALA A 305 -7.91 -11.51 25.58
CA ALA A 305 -7.09 -11.07 26.71
C ALA A 305 -5.60 -11.38 26.50
N SER A 306 -5.25 -12.64 26.22
CA SER A 306 -3.84 -13.04 26.04
C SER A 306 -3.15 -12.32 24.89
N PHE A 307 -3.90 -12.02 23.82
CA PHE A 307 -3.41 -11.23 22.70
C PHE A 307 -3.10 -9.79 23.13
N PHE A 308 -4.05 -9.11 23.77
CA PHE A 308 -3.86 -7.73 24.21
C PHE A 308 -2.83 -7.58 25.34
N GLU A 309 -2.73 -8.54 26.25
CA GLU A 309 -1.66 -8.57 27.26
C GLU A 309 -0.28 -8.57 26.59
N MET A 310 -0.07 -9.39 25.55
CA MET A 310 1.18 -9.43 24.80
C MET A 310 1.46 -8.12 24.04
N GLU A 311 0.44 -7.51 23.42
CA GLU A 311 0.63 -6.24 22.70
C GLU A 311 0.84 -5.06 23.65
N LEU A 312 0.20 -5.06 24.81
CA LEU A 312 0.37 -4.03 25.84
C LEU A 312 1.72 -4.16 26.58
N ASP A 313 2.23 -5.37 26.77
CA ASP A 313 3.56 -5.61 27.36
C ASP A 313 4.67 -4.98 26.50
N LYS A 314 4.55 -5.04 25.17
CA LYS A 314 5.48 -4.36 24.24
C LYS A 314 5.48 -2.83 24.37
N LEU A 315 4.45 -2.26 24.98
CA LEU A 315 4.26 -0.82 25.17
C LEU A 315 4.57 -0.37 26.61
N ASP A 316 5.14 -1.23 27.45
CA ASP A 316 5.39 -0.99 28.88
C ASP A 316 4.10 -0.62 29.64
N CYS A 317 3.01 -1.35 29.37
CA CYS A 317 1.73 -1.20 30.05
C CYS A 317 1.46 -2.36 31.00
N GLN A 318 0.92 -2.07 32.19
CA GLN A 318 0.41 -3.10 33.08
C GLN A 318 -1.01 -3.48 32.66
N SER A 319 -1.24 -4.73 32.26
CA SER A 319 -2.57 -5.24 31.91
C SER A 319 -3.18 -6.10 33.02
N ILE A 320 -4.50 -5.97 33.23
CA ILE A 320 -5.28 -6.81 34.15
C ILE A 320 -6.48 -7.37 33.39
N ALA A 321 -6.42 -8.66 33.02
CA ALA A 321 -7.54 -9.34 32.38
C ALA A 321 -8.62 -9.77 33.38
N VAL A 322 -9.87 -9.47 33.06
CA VAL A 322 -11.07 -9.84 33.83
C VAL A 322 -12.11 -10.48 32.92
N GLN A 323 -12.85 -11.47 33.43
CA GLN A 323 -13.82 -12.24 32.64
C GLN A 323 -15.23 -11.64 32.64
N SER A 324 -15.47 -10.56 33.38
CA SER A 324 -16.79 -9.92 33.45
C SER A 324 -16.70 -8.42 33.70
N VAL A 325 -17.79 -7.72 33.39
CA VAL A 325 -17.91 -6.27 33.61
C VAL A 325 -17.87 -5.95 35.11
N GLU A 326 -18.46 -6.79 35.96
CA GLU A 326 -18.40 -6.65 37.42
C GLU A 326 -16.97 -6.80 37.94
N GLY A 327 -16.20 -7.72 37.36
CA GLY A 327 -14.78 -7.86 37.64
C GLY A 327 -14.02 -6.58 37.30
N ALA A 328 -14.29 -5.99 36.13
CA ALA A 328 -13.69 -4.73 35.72
C ALA A 328 -14.00 -3.58 36.70
N ILE A 329 -15.28 -3.45 37.08
CA ILE A 329 -15.74 -2.43 38.03
C ILE A 329 -15.04 -2.60 39.39
N SER A 330 -14.96 -3.83 39.90
CA SER A 330 -14.26 -4.12 41.16
C SER A 330 -12.78 -3.76 41.06
N THR A 331 -12.10 -4.15 39.98
CA THR A 331 -10.68 -3.85 39.76
C THR A 331 -10.43 -2.35 39.68
N VAL A 332 -11.27 -1.59 38.98
CA VAL A 332 -11.15 -0.13 38.90
C VAL A 332 -11.37 0.52 40.27
N ALA A 333 -12.39 0.08 41.02
CA ALA A 333 -12.65 0.59 42.37
C ALA A 333 -11.51 0.27 43.36
N ASP A 334 -10.95 -0.94 43.30
CA ASP A 334 -9.83 -1.35 44.14
C ASP A 334 -8.55 -0.57 43.81
N ALA A 335 -8.30 -0.31 42.54
CA ALA A 335 -7.17 0.49 42.08
C ALA A 335 -7.26 1.94 42.58
N GLN A 336 -8.44 2.58 42.46
CA GLN A 336 -8.65 3.93 42.98
C GLN A 336 -8.50 4.06 44.50
N GLY A 337 -8.81 2.99 45.26
CA GLY A 337 -8.61 2.96 46.70
C GLY A 337 -7.13 2.88 47.13
N GLN A 338 -6.25 2.42 46.25
CA GLN A 338 -4.81 2.33 46.51
C GLN A 338 -4.12 3.63 46.05
N GLN A 339 -3.52 4.38 47.00
CA GLN A 339 -2.78 5.59 46.68
C GLN A 339 -1.71 5.32 45.61
N GLY A 340 -1.92 5.85 44.40
CA GLY A 340 -0.94 5.83 43.31
C GLY A 340 -1.17 4.82 42.18
N LYS A 341 -2.29 4.06 42.15
CA LYS A 341 -2.62 3.18 41.01
C LYS A 341 -3.93 3.59 40.34
N ALA A 342 -3.84 4.52 39.38
CA ALA A 342 -4.98 4.86 38.54
C ALA A 342 -5.07 3.88 37.35
N VAL A 343 -6.28 3.41 37.04
CA VAL A 343 -6.54 2.71 35.78
C VAL A 343 -6.57 3.75 34.66
N SER A 344 -5.73 3.57 33.64
CA SER A 344 -5.58 4.51 32.53
C SER A 344 -6.73 4.42 31.54
N PHE A 345 -7.21 3.22 31.22
CA PHE A 345 -8.44 2.98 30.45
C PHE A 345 -8.92 1.52 30.59
N ILE A 346 -10.17 1.28 30.19
CA ILE A 346 -10.78 -0.05 30.12
C ILE A 346 -10.88 -0.47 28.65
N LEU A 347 -10.38 -1.66 28.33
CA LEU A 347 -10.46 -2.26 27.00
C LEU A 347 -11.53 -3.37 27.02
N ALA A 348 -12.63 -3.21 26.28
CA ALA A 348 -13.79 -4.10 26.37
C ALA A 348 -14.39 -4.46 24.98
N PRO A 349 -15.15 -5.56 24.87
CA PRO A 349 -15.83 -5.92 23.63
C PRO A 349 -17.06 -5.03 23.38
N PRO A 350 -17.60 -4.98 22.14
CA PRO A 350 -18.65 -4.05 21.78
C PRO A 350 -19.94 -4.21 22.58
N ASN A 351 -20.25 -5.41 23.08
CA ASN A 351 -21.45 -5.64 23.90
C ASN A 351 -21.38 -4.98 25.29
N CYS A 352 -20.21 -4.56 25.76
CA CYS A 352 -20.04 -3.91 27.06
C CYS A 352 -20.46 -2.43 27.07
N VAL A 353 -20.58 -1.77 25.92
CA VAL A 353 -20.95 -0.34 25.80
C VAL A 353 -22.36 0.00 26.28
N PHE A 354 -23.23 -1.01 26.42
CA PHE A 354 -24.60 -0.85 26.90
C PHE A 354 -24.74 -1.18 28.39
N HIS A 355 -23.65 -1.55 29.06
CA HIS A 355 -23.70 -1.90 30.47
C HIS A 355 -23.71 -0.63 31.33
N GLU A 356 -24.87 -0.30 31.92
CA GLU A 356 -25.08 0.96 32.66
C GLU A 356 -24.03 1.21 33.74
N MET A 357 -23.62 0.19 34.50
CA MET A 357 -22.60 0.36 35.53
C MET A 357 -21.21 0.66 34.97
N LEU A 358 -20.88 0.13 33.78
CA LEU A 358 -19.59 0.40 33.15
C LEU A 358 -19.54 1.84 32.64
N LEU A 359 -20.65 2.33 32.07
CA LEU A 359 -20.81 3.73 31.69
C LEU A 359 -20.78 4.65 32.92
N HIS A 360 -21.35 4.21 34.04
CA HIS A 360 -21.24 4.96 35.30
C HIS A 360 -19.79 5.05 35.77
N VAL A 361 -19.03 3.95 35.75
CA VAL A 361 -17.58 3.97 36.05
C VAL A 361 -16.85 4.91 35.10
N LYS A 362 -17.07 4.78 33.78
CA LYS A 362 -16.47 5.68 32.78
C LYS A 362 -16.68 7.15 33.15
N ASN A 363 -17.94 7.54 33.38
CA ASN A 363 -18.31 8.95 33.56
C ASN A 363 -17.97 9.49 34.96
N SER A 364 -18.16 8.69 36.01
CA SER A 364 -17.98 9.13 37.40
C SER A 364 -16.54 9.03 37.87
N MET A 365 -15.74 8.12 37.29
CA MET A 365 -14.33 7.90 37.64
C MET A 365 -13.37 8.44 36.59
N SER A 366 -13.89 9.05 35.51
CA SER A 366 -13.12 9.56 34.37
C SER A 366 -12.16 8.52 33.79
N VAL A 367 -12.60 7.26 33.71
CA VAL A 367 -11.81 6.15 33.14
C VAL A 367 -12.30 5.90 31.71
N PRO A 368 -11.50 6.19 30.68
CA PRO A 368 -11.87 6.01 29.29
C PRO A 368 -12.26 4.56 28.96
N LEU A 369 -13.26 4.39 28.10
CA LEU A 369 -13.73 3.10 27.60
C LEU A 369 -13.32 2.93 26.14
N VAL A 370 -12.36 2.04 25.89
CA VAL A 370 -11.88 1.67 24.55
C VAL A 370 -12.50 0.35 24.14
N ILE A 371 -13.03 0.28 22.93
CA ILE A 371 -13.66 -0.93 22.42
C ILE A 371 -12.78 -1.65 21.41
N TYR A 372 -12.50 -2.93 21.65
CA TYR A 372 -11.90 -3.77 20.62
C TYR A 372 -12.99 -4.38 19.74
N CYS A 373 -12.92 -4.15 18.43
CA CYS A 373 -13.98 -4.52 17.49
C CYS A 373 -13.42 -5.09 16.18
N ASP A 374 -14.27 -5.73 15.40
CA ASP A 374 -13.97 -6.08 14.01
C ASP A 374 -14.63 -5.09 13.02
N GLN A 375 -14.30 -5.20 11.73
CA GLN A 375 -14.89 -4.35 10.68
C GLN A 375 -16.40 -4.55 10.49
N THR A 376 -16.98 -5.60 11.06
CA THR A 376 -18.41 -5.91 10.97
C THR A 376 -19.21 -5.34 12.15
N THR A 377 -18.53 -4.79 13.15
CA THR A 377 -19.16 -4.24 14.35
C THR A 377 -20.02 -3.01 13.99
N PRO A 378 -21.32 -3.02 14.31
CA PRO A 378 -22.21 -1.90 13.99
C PRO A 378 -21.76 -0.59 14.66
N ALA A 379 -21.82 0.53 13.93
CA ALA A 379 -21.41 1.84 14.44
C ALA A 379 -22.19 2.28 15.70
N GLU A 380 -23.43 1.83 15.86
CA GLU A 380 -24.26 2.04 17.05
C GLU A 380 -23.67 1.42 18.32
N MET A 381 -22.84 0.37 18.19
CA MET A 381 -22.13 -0.24 19.32
C MET A 381 -20.84 0.52 19.68
N LEU A 382 -20.51 1.60 18.99
CA LEU A 382 -19.32 2.41 19.26
C LEU A 382 -19.66 3.78 19.83
N THR A 383 -20.94 4.16 19.91
CA THR A 383 -21.36 5.53 20.25
C THR A 383 -20.99 5.96 21.67
N ASN A 384 -20.83 5.00 22.58
CA ASN A 384 -20.47 5.26 23.98
C ASN A 384 -18.98 4.99 24.27
N ALA A 385 -18.21 4.55 23.29
CA ALA A 385 -16.77 4.36 23.42
C ALA A 385 -16.03 5.69 23.27
N ASP A 386 -14.91 5.85 23.96
CA ASP A 386 -14.01 7.00 23.81
C ASP A 386 -13.00 6.79 22.67
N ASP A 387 -12.65 5.53 22.39
CA ASP A 387 -11.80 5.13 21.27
C ASP A 387 -12.07 3.66 20.89
N LYS A 388 -11.43 3.17 19.83
CA LYS A 388 -11.55 1.77 19.39
C LYS A 388 -10.22 1.19 18.92
N VAL A 389 -10.12 -0.13 18.92
CA VAL A 389 -8.98 -0.89 18.36
C VAL A 389 -9.51 -2.01 17.49
N GLU A 390 -9.03 -2.13 16.26
CA GLU A 390 -9.46 -3.22 15.37
C GLU A 390 -8.74 -4.55 15.67
N LEU A 391 -9.52 -5.62 15.84
CA LEU A 391 -9.00 -6.99 16.00
C LEU A 391 -8.50 -7.56 14.65
N PRO A 392 -7.45 -8.40 14.67
CA PRO A 392 -6.99 -9.12 13.48
C PRO A 392 -8.01 -10.19 13.08
N THR A 393 -9.01 -9.80 12.29
CA THR A 393 -10.07 -10.68 11.79
C THR A 393 -10.14 -10.59 10.28
N GLY A 394 -10.55 -11.68 9.61
CA GLY A 394 -10.76 -11.69 8.17
C GLY A 394 -9.49 -11.48 7.30
N GLY A 395 -8.30 -11.74 7.85
CA GLY A 395 -7.04 -11.57 7.12
C GLY A 395 -6.47 -10.14 7.14
N VAL A 396 -7.11 -9.23 7.87
CA VAL A 396 -6.57 -7.90 8.15
C VAL A 396 -5.55 -8.02 9.29
N PRO A 397 -4.30 -7.55 9.11
CA PRO A 397 -3.30 -7.58 10.18
C PRO A 397 -3.70 -6.61 11.30
N PHE A 398 -3.32 -6.94 12.54
CA PHE A 398 -3.51 -6.05 13.68
C PHE A 398 -2.69 -4.78 13.51
N ASN A 399 -3.31 -3.62 13.71
CA ASN A 399 -2.62 -2.34 13.67
C ASN A 399 -2.09 -1.97 15.06
N SER A 400 -0.85 -2.37 15.38
CA SER A 400 -0.22 -2.06 16.66
C SER A 400 -0.04 -0.56 16.91
N MET A 401 0.01 0.27 15.86
CA MET A 401 0.13 1.72 16.00
C MET A 401 -1.14 2.35 16.59
N GLU A 402 -2.33 1.79 16.29
CA GLU A 402 -3.59 2.28 16.86
C GLU A 402 -3.64 2.08 18.37
N LEU A 403 -3.21 0.90 18.86
CA LEU A 403 -3.08 0.64 20.29
C LEU A 403 -2.01 1.53 20.93
N ALA A 404 -0.86 1.72 20.27
CA ALA A 404 0.21 2.60 20.75
C ALA A 404 -0.28 4.06 20.89
N ARG A 405 -1.04 4.57 19.92
CA ARG A 405 -1.66 5.91 19.96
C ARG A 405 -2.59 6.05 21.17
N ILE A 406 -3.44 5.05 21.44
CA ILE A 406 -4.37 5.06 22.57
C ILE A 406 -3.61 5.05 23.90
N VAL A 407 -2.53 4.27 24.01
CA VAL A 407 -1.66 4.26 25.19
C VAL A 407 -0.96 5.62 25.38
N LYS A 408 -0.45 6.25 24.30
CA LYS A 408 0.14 7.60 24.35
C LYS A 408 -0.89 8.62 24.83
N LYS A 409 -2.13 8.56 24.32
CA LYS A 409 -3.26 9.40 24.75
C LYS A 409 -3.61 9.18 26.22
N ALA A 410 -3.60 7.94 26.70
CA ALA A 410 -3.87 7.63 28.09
C ALA A 410 -2.78 8.11 29.06
N ARG A 411 -1.50 8.12 28.63
CA ARG A 411 -0.36 8.62 29.43
C ARG A 411 -0.32 10.15 29.54
N SER A 412 -0.65 10.84 28.44
CA SER A 412 -0.72 12.31 28.38
C SER A 412 -1.96 12.89 29.07
N GLY A 413 -2.94 12.05 29.36
CA GLY A 413 -4.21 12.45 29.97
C GLY A 413 -5.31 12.52 28.92
N TRP A 414 -6.45 11.92 29.23
CA TRP A 414 -7.57 11.89 28.29
C TRP A 414 -8.33 13.22 28.35
N THR A 415 -8.02 14.15 27.45
CA THR A 415 -8.83 15.34 27.28
C THR A 415 -10.17 14.89 26.66
N GLY A 416 -11.28 15.12 27.38
CA GLY A 416 -12.62 14.61 27.04
C GLY A 416 -13.25 15.12 25.74
N GLY A 417 -12.46 15.70 24.83
CA GLY A 417 -12.85 15.94 23.45
C GLY A 417 -12.70 14.64 22.68
N ALA A 418 -13.81 13.99 22.36
CA ALA A 418 -13.78 13.05 21.25
C ALA A 418 -13.17 13.80 20.05
N ASP A 419 -12.20 13.18 19.35
CA ASP A 419 -11.60 13.64 18.08
C ASP A 419 -12.62 13.70 16.92
N VAL A 420 -13.90 13.85 17.28
CA VAL A 420 -15.04 14.20 16.46
C VAL A 420 -14.79 15.53 15.75
N SER A 421 -13.95 16.45 16.25
CA SER A 421 -13.62 17.69 15.54
C SER A 421 -12.92 17.40 14.20
N ASN A 422 -11.94 16.49 14.15
CA ASN A 422 -11.23 16.15 12.92
C ASN A 422 -12.12 15.33 11.98
N GLN A 423 -12.91 14.38 12.49
CA GLN A 423 -13.86 13.63 11.67
C GLN A 423 -15.00 14.52 11.12
N GLN A 424 -15.53 15.45 11.93
CA GLN A 424 -16.51 16.45 11.50
C GLN A 424 -15.91 17.46 10.52
N LEU A 425 -14.65 17.84 10.67
CA LEU A 425 -13.93 18.68 9.71
C LEU A 425 -13.79 17.95 8.37
N PHE A 426 -13.39 16.68 8.39
CA PHE A 426 -13.33 15.84 7.19
C PHE A 426 -14.71 15.63 6.52
N ASP A 427 -15.76 15.47 7.30
CA ASP A 427 -17.14 15.34 6.78
C ASP A 427 -17.69 16.68 6.28
N GLN A 428 -17.33 17.81 6.90
CA GLN A 428 -17.62 19.16 6.40
C GLN A 428 -16.87 19.44 5.08
N MET A 429 -15.60 19.03 4.96
CA MET A 429 -14.84 19.14 3.72
C MET A 429 -15.46 18.29 2.59
N LYS A 430 -15.95 17.08 2.89
CA LYS A 430 -16.71 16.26 1.92
C LYS A 430 -18.03 16.91 1.51
N MET A 431 -18.75 17.52 2.46
CA MET A 431 -19.97 18.28 2.15
C MET A 431 -19.68 19.50 1.26
N MET A 432 -18.60 20.24 1.53
CA MET A 432 -18.19 21.38 0.70
C MET A 432 -17.77 20.95 -0.71
N GLN A 433 -17.04 19.85 -0.87
CA GLN A 433 -16.72 19.29 -2.19
C GLN A 433 -18.00 18.87 -2.95
N THR A 434 -18.95 18.25 -2.27
CA THR A 434 -20.22 17.83 -2.89
C THR A 434 -21.07 19.03 -3.33
N GLN A 435 -21.06 20.13 -2.57
CA GLN A 435 -21.71 21.39 -2.97
C GLN A 435 -20.99 22.10 -4.12
N HIS A 436 -19.66 22.04 -4.18
CA HIS A 436 -18.89 22.68 -5.25
C HIS A 436 -19.03 21.95 -6.60
N TYR A 437 -19.13 20.62 -6.59
CA TYR A 437 -19.40 19.83 -7.80
C TYR A 437 -20.89 19.80 -8.20
N GLY A 438 -21.82 19.96 -7.25
CA GLY A 438 -23.25 20.05 -7.54
C GLY A 438 -23.66 21.34 -8.27
N ASN A 439 -22.89 22.42 -8.15
CA ASN A 439 -23.24 23.73 -8.70
C ASN A 439 -22.70 23.99 -10.13
N LEU A 440 -21.89 23.08 -10.68
CA LEU A 440 -21.37 23.17 -12.06
C LEU A 440 -22.26 22.44 -13.10
N GLY A 441 -23.31 21.73 -12.67
CA GLY A 441 -24.24 21.00 -13.55
C GLY A 441 -25.42 21.83 -14.10
N GLY A 442 -25.49 23.14 -13.83
CA GLY A 442 -26.69 23.94 -14.03
C GLY A 442 -26.63 25.07 -15.07
N MET A 443 -25.60 25.17 -15.92
CA MET A 443 -25.57 26.19 -16.98
C MET A 443 -26.12 25.68 -18.31
N ASN A 444 -27.40 26.03 -18.48
CA ASN A 444 -28.26 25.90 -19.64
C ASN A 444 -27.65 26.57 -20.89
N MET A 445 -27.25 25.79 -21.90
CA MET A 445 -26.92 26.30 -23.25
C MET A 445 -28.20 26.36 -24.08
N ALA A 446 -28.90 27.49 -23.99
CA ALA A 446 -30.00 27.85 -24.89
C ALA A 446 -29.77 29.27 -25.42
N GLY A 447 -29.58 29.40 -26.74
CA GLY A 447 -29.66 30.68 -27.45
C GLY A 447 -28.58 30.88 -28.51
N GLY A 448 -28.95 30.74 -29.79
CA GLY A 448 -28.06 31.09 -30.89
C GLY A 448 -28.59 30.76 -32.28
N ASN A 449 -29.81 31.20 -32.61
CA ASN A 449 -30.31 31.24 -33.99
C ASN A 449 -29.86 32.57 -34.62
N GLY A 450 -29.21 32.54 -35.79
CA GLY A 450 -28.81 33.76 -36.49
C GLY A 450 -28.14 33.54 -37.84
N MET A 451 -28.97 33.28 -38.86
CA MET A 451 -28.82 33.67 -40.28
C MET A 451 -27.45 33.61 -40.97
N MET A 452 -27.33 32.76 -41.99
CA MET A 452 -26.93 33.21 -43.33
C MET A 452 -27.52 32.29 -44.40
N ASN A 453 -28.23 32.93 -45.33
CA ASN A 453 -28.89 32.35 -46.50
C ASN A 453 -27.97 32.58 -47.71
N ALA A 454 -27.65 31.52 -48.46
CA ALA A 454 -27.10 31.61 -49.81
C ALA A 454 -27.52 30.38 -50.63
N GLN A 455 -28.75 30.49 -51.13
CA GLN A 455 -29.29 30.03 -52.40
C GLN A 455 -28.27 29.54 -53.46
N MET A 456 -28.46 28.30 -53.94
CA MET A 456 -28.29 27.71 -55.29
C MET A 456 -28.12 26.19 -55.07
N GLY A 457 -28.83 25.23 -55.65
CA GLY A 457 -29.83 25.17 -56.70
C GLY A 457 -29.78 23.74 -57.25
N GLY A 458 -30.94 23.08 -57.37
CA GLY A 458 -31.20 22.02 -58.34
C GLY A 458 -30.82 20.57 -57.97
N GLY A 459 -31.78 19.65 -58.13
CA GLY A 459 -31.48 18.25 -58.41
C GLY A 459 -32.42 17.24 -57.78
N MET A 460 -33.63 17.09 -58.33
CA MET A 460 -34.54 15.96 -58.07
C MET A 460 -33.83 14.62 -58.34
N MET A 461 -34.05 13.62 -57.49
CA MET A 461 -34.50 12.30 -57.94
C MET A 461 -35.03 11.45 -56.78
N ASN A 462 -36.18 10.85 -57.03
CA ASN A 462 -36.98 9.99 -56.17
C ASN A 462 -36.99 8.58 -56.77
N THR A 463 -37.38 7.60 -55.94
CA THR A 463 -38.01 6.30 -56.23
C THR A 463 -37.17 5.02 -56.38
N GLY A 464 -37.67 3.99 -55.68
CA GLY A 464 -37.42 2.54 -55.81
C GLY A 464 -36.82 1.96 -54.53
N GLN A 465 -37.54 1.43 -53.53
CA GLN A 465 -38.76 0.59 -53.47
C GLN A 465 -38.71 -0.68 -54.34
N MET A 466 -38.08 -1.73 -53.80
CA MET A 466 -38.44 -3.15 -53.89
C MET A 466 -37.95 -3.81 -52.58
N GLY A 467 -38.66 -4.62 -51.81
CA GLY A 467 -39.90 -5.36 -52.05
C GLY A 467 -39.65 -6.86 -51.94
N GLY A 468 -39.99 -7.46 -50.80
CA GLY A 468 -40.20 -8.91 -50.60
C GLY A 468 -38.95 -9.71 -50.19
N GLY A 469 -38.99 -10.66 -49.26
CA GLY A 469 -40.09 -11.27 -48.52
C GLY A 469 -39.72 -12.71 -48.14
N MET A 470 -40.13 -13.11 -46.93
CA MET A 470 -40.38 -14.49 -46.45
C MET A 470 -39.20 -15.45 -46.27
N MET A 471 -38.98 -15.93 -45.04
CA MET A 471 -39.56 -17.18 -44.53
C MET A 471 -39.28 -17.38 -43.03
N ASN A 472 -40.36 -17.63 -42.28
CA ASN A 472 -40.37 -18.22 -40.94
C ASN A 472 -40.25 -19.74 -41.04
N ALA A 473 -39.52 -20.38 -40.14
CA ALA A 473 -39.98 -21.60 -39.45
C ALA A 473 -39.16 -21.86 -38.16
N PRO A 474 -39.79 -22.35 -37.08
CA PRO A 474 -39.20 -22.45 -35.74
C PRO A 474 -38.64 -23.84 -35.43
N MET A 475 -37.70 -23.94 -34.48
CA MET A 475 -37.41 -25.20 -33.78
C MET A 475 -37.48 -25.02 -32.26
N SER A 476 -38.00 -26.07 -31.64
CA SER A 476 -38.52 -26.20 -30.27
C SER A 476 -37.46 -26.44 -29.19
N PRO A 477 -37.80 -26.21 -27.90
CA PRO A 477 -36.93 -26.46 -26.74
C PRO A 477 -37.18 -27.84 -26.11
N THR A 478 -36.13 -28.56 -25.66
CA THR A 478 -36.29 -29.73 -24.77
C THR A 478 -35.03 -30.00 -23.91
N GLN A 479 -35.24 -30.00 -22.58
CA GLN A 479 -34.54 -30.68 -21.45
C GLN A 479 -33.12 -30.23 -21.07
N MET A 480 -32.88 -29.56 -19.93
CA MET A 480 -32.95 -29.95 -18.49
C MET A 480 -31.97 -31.06 -18.03
N ALA A 481 -31.01 -30.61 -17.20
CA ALA A 481 -30.48 -31.21 -15.97
C ALA A 481 -29.73 -32.56 -16.00
N MET A 482 -28.46 -32.57 -15.53
CA MET A 482 -27.97 -33.26 -14.31
C MET A 482 -26.42 -33.40 -14.29
N GLY A 483 -25.84 -33.26 -13.09
CA GLY A 483 -24.52 -33.79 -12.68
C GLY A 483 -23.34 -32.80 -12.83
N GLY A 484 -22.66 -32.31 -11.80
CA GLY A 484 -22.52 -32.78 -10.41
C GLY A 484 -21.48 -33.91 -10.33
N GLY A 485 -20.18 -33.59 -10.29
CA GLY A 485 -19.11 -34.58 -10.13
C GLY A 485 -17.74 -33.96 -9.93
N ALA A 486 -17.31 -33.87 -8.68
CA ALA A 486 -15.94 -33.55 -8.28
C ALA A 486 -15.01 -34.71 -8.67
N MET A 487 -13.90 -34.40 -9.35
CA MET A 487 -12.80 -35.36 -9.56
C MET A 487 -11.62 -34.99 -8.67
N ASN A 488 -11.45 -35.81 -7.64
CA ASN A 488 -10.24 -35.98 -6.86
C ASN A 488 -9.25 -36.80 -7.71
N ALA A 489 -8.10 -36.25 -8.05
CA ALA A 489 -7.02 -36.98 -8.70
C ALA A 489 -5.90 -37.26 -7.70
N GLN A 490 -5.93 -38.44 -7.07
CA GLN A 490 -4.76 -39.06 -6.46
C GLN A 490 -3.83 -39.56 -7.58
N MET A 491 -2.65 -38.97 -7.72
CA MET A 491 -1.57 -39.56 -8.51
C MET A 491 -0.81 -40.58 -7.65
N ALA A 492 -0.82 -41.83 -8.11
CA ALA A 492 -0.03 -42.91 -7.59
C ALA A 492 1.42 -42.84 -8.12
N TYR A 493 2.37 -43.00 -7.22
CA TYR A 493 3.82 -43.03 -7.43
C TYR A 493 4.24 -44.33 -8.15
N ASN A 494 5.02 -44.23 -9.24
CA ASN A 494 5.56 -45.38 -9.99
C ASN A 494 7.09 -45.52 -9.75
N PRO A 495 7.59 -46.56 -9.06
CA PRO A 495 8.99 -46.69 -8.66
C PRO A 495 9.84 -47.51 -9.66
N GLN A 496 9.82 -47.17 -10.95
CA GLN A 496 10.60 -47.88 -11.98
C GLN A 496 11.68 -47.07 -12.71
N MET A 497 12.04 -45.87 -12.25
CA MET A 497 13.15 -45.08 -12.81
C MET A 497 14.42 -45.01 -11.93
N ALA A 498 14.50 -45.76 -10.82
CA ALA A 498 15.62 -45.68 -9.89
C ALA A 498 16.82 -46.61 -10.20
N ASN A 499 16.79 -47.41 -11.27
CA ASN A 499 17.81 -48.45 -11.54
C ASN A 499 18.63 -48.25 -12.84
N MET A 500 18.74 -47.03 -13.38
CA MET A 500 19.55 -46.73 -14.57
C MET A 500 20.78 -45.84 -14.35
N MET A 501 21.20 -45.58 -13.11
CA MET A 501 22.37 -44.72 -12.83
C MET A 501 23.47 -45.38 -11.97
N MET A 502 23.82 -46.62 -12.25
CA MET A 502 25.01 -47.26 -11.65
C MET A 502 25.68 -48.18 -12.67
N SER A 503 26.49 -47.63 -13.58
CA SER A 503 27.47 -48.43 -14.36
C SER A 503 28.46 -47.53 -15.13
N ASN A 504 29.69 -47.51 -14.61
CA ASN A 504 30.97 -47.40 -15.33
C ASN A 504 31.39 -46.07 -15.98
N GLY A 505 32.57 -45.59 -15.55
CA GLY A 505 33.33 -44.55 -16.22
C GLY A 505 34.66 -44.25 -15.55
N SER A 506 35.57 -45.23 -15.53
CA SER A 506 36.99 -45.06 -15.17
C SER A 506 37.68 -44.02 -16.07
N MET A 507 38.33 -43.02 -15.47
CA MET A 507 39.21 -42.07 -16.16
C MET A 507 40.48 -42.76 -16.70
N PRO A 508 41.00 -42.37 -17.88
CA PRO A 508 42.39 -42.56 -18.22
C PRO A 508 43.20 -41.26 -18.04
N ALA A 509 44.42 -41.48 -17.55
CA ALA A 509 45.42 -40.47 -17.24
C ALA A 509 45.91 -39.69 -18.47
N ALA A 510 46.33 -38.45 -18.17
CA ALA A 510 47.05 -37.56 -19.07
C ALA A 510 48.31 -38.24 -19.63
N ASN A 511 48.53 -38.09 -20.94
CA ASN A 511 49.84 -38.30 -21.53
C ASN A 511 50.14 -37.21 -22.56
N LEU A 512 51.25 -36.52 -22.31
CA LEU A 512 51.79 -35.43 -23.11
C LEU A 512 52.36 -35.97 -24.43
N SER A 513 52.07 -35.27 -25.52
CA SER A 513 52.76 -35.30 -26.82
C SER A 513 54.28 -35.03 -26.66
N PRO A 514 55.20 -35.35 -27.61
CA PRO A 514 55.11 -34.89 -29.01
C PRO A 514 55.76 -35.78 -30.11
N GLN A 515 55.33 -35.61 -31.37
CA GLN A 515 56.18 -35.32 -32.55
C GLN A 515 55.48 -35.55 -33.90
N ASN A 516 55.61 -34.55 -34.77
CA ASN A 516 55.87 -34.57 -36.22
C ASN A 516 55.22 -35.65 -37.11
N SER A 517 54.45 -35.23 -38.12
CA SER A 517 54.93 -34.94 -39.49
C SER A 517 53.80 -34.99 -40.53
N LEU A 518 53.83 -34.00 -41.42
CA LEU A 518 53.41 -33.93 -42.83
C LEU A 518 52.48 -35.02 -43.42
N GLY A 519 51.42 -34.55 -44.06
CA GLY A 519 50.55 -35.27 -45.00
C GLY A 519 49.40 -34.41 -45.45
#